data_AF-A0A7S2CDH1-F1
#
_entry.id   AF-A0A7S2CDH1-F1
#
_cell.length_a   1.000
_cell.length_b   1.000
_cell.length_c   1.000
_cell.angle_alpha   90.00
_cell.angle_beta   90.00
_cell.angle_gamma   90.00
#
_symmetry.space_group_name_H-M   'P 1'
#
loop_
_entity.id
_entity.type
_entity.pdbx_description
1 polymer ?
#
loop_
_entity_poly.entity_id
_entity_poly.type
_entity_poly.pdbx_seq_one_letter_code
_entity_poly.pdbx_strand_id
1 'polypeptide(L)'
;QLVAVPSGAMTKWLKPESIESSGVCALAYDKAFPYSDEASAAGVHRSGGAGLLSTGNDYCKFLLAVLASLDGDMDRPRVLSRKMAEMMASDSLNGAPADWLGPGAGFGLGFNICMDPGAAGRVGSPGTLIWAGIFGTEYFIDPVEHICA
;
A
#
# COMPACT_ATOMS: atom_id res chain seq x y z
N GLN A 1 7.66 -4.82 22.00
CA GLN A 1 8.76 -5.81 21.88
C GLN A 1 9.52 -5.50 20.60
N LEU A 2 10.75 -5.02 20.72
CA LEU A 2 11.65 -4.78 19.59
C LEU A 2 12.15 -6.13 19.07
N VAL A 3 11.81 -6.50 17.84
CA VAL A 3 12.44 -7.65 17.18
C VAL A 3 13.73 -7.17 16.54
N ALA A 4 14.86 -7.52 17.16
CA ALA A 4 16.18 -7.32 16.59
C ALA A 4 16.32 -8.17 15.32
N VAL A 5 16.54 -7.53 14.18
CA VAL A 5 16.90 -8.21 12.93
C VAL A 5 18.37 -8.66 13.05
N PRO A 6 18.71 -9.95 12.87
CA PRO A 6 20.08 -10.43 13.02
C PRO A 6 21.02 -9.79 11.97
N SER A 7 22.25 -9.46 12.37
CA SER A 7 23.23 -8.69 11.57
C SER A 7 23.87 -9.45 10.40
N GLY A 8 23.09 -10.18 9.59
CA GLY A 8 23.61 -11.01 8.49
C GLY A 8 22.70 -11.16 7.26
N ALA A 9 21.55 -10.49 7.20
CA ALA A 9 20.52 -10.77 6.19
C ALA A 9 20.58 -9.93 4.89
N MET A 10 21.59 -9.07 4.70
CA MET A 10 21.73 -8.29 3.46
C MET A 10 22.92 -8.78 2.65
N THR A 11 22.68 -9.66 1.68
CA THR A 11 23.77 -10.25 0.86
C THR A 11 23.91 -9.68 -0.55
N LYS A 12 23.06 -8.75 -1.02
CA LYS A 12 23.28 -8.16 -2.35
C LYS A 12 22.57 -6.80 -2.52
N TRP A 13 23.35 -5.75 -2.68
CA TRP A 13 22.87 -4.48 -3.23
C TRP A 13 22.72 -4.62 -4.75
N LEU A 14 21.54 -4.34 -5.30
CA LEU A 14 21.42 -4.10 -6.74
C LEU A 14 22.14 -2.78 -7.05
N LYS A 15 22.99 -2.79 -8.08
CA LYS A 15 23.75 -1.60 -8.45
C LYS A 15 22.79 -0.52 -8.97
N PRO A 16 23.01 0.77 -8.64
CA PRO A 16 22.12 1.87 -9.04
C PRO A 16 21.81 1.90 -10.55
N GLU A 17 22.80 1.52 -11.34
CA GLU A 17 22.77 1.48 -12.81
C GLU A 17 21.75 0.48 -13.39
N SER A 18 21.26 -0.51 -12.62
CA SER A 18 20.17 -1.41 -13.06
C SER A 18 18.76 -0.87 -12.80
N ILE A 19 18.65 0.23 -12.05
CA ILE A 19 17.37 0.86 -11.69
C ILE A 19 16.95 1.83 -12.81
N GLU A 20 17.91 2.48 -13.47
CA GLU A 20 17.65 3.47 -14.52
C GLU A 20 17.19 2.83 -15.84
N SER A 21 17.64 1.62 -16.18
CA SER A 21 17.31 0.98 -17.47
C SER A 21 15.92 0.31 -17.52
N SER A 22 15.28 0.11 -16.36
CA SER A 22 14.01 -0.62 -16.26
C SER A 22 12.81 0.26 -15.90
N GLY A 23 13.04 1.47 -15.39
CA GLY A 23 11.96 2.31 -14.82
C GLY A 23 11.31 1.69 -13.57
N VAL A 24 11.87 0.60 -13.04
CA VAL A 24 11.36 -0.12 -11.87
C VAL A 24 12.23 0.25 -10.67
N CYS A 25 11.63 0.93 -9.70
CA CYS A 25 12.21 1.06 -8.37
C CYS A 25 12.04 -0.26 -7.61
N ALA A 26 12.90 -1.24 -7.87
CA ALA A 26 12.92 -2.50 -7.15
C ALA A 26 13.55 -2.30 -5.76
N LEU A 27 12.74 -2.42 -4.70
CA LEU A 27 13.24 -2.46 -3.32
C LEU A 27 13.76 -3.86 -2.98
N ALA A 28 14.74 -3.89 -2.07
CA ALA A 28 15.65 -5.00 -1.81
C ALA A 28 14.96 -6.33 -1.44
N TYR A 29 15.57 -7.44 -1.88
CA TYR A 29 15.13 -8.81 -1.61
C TYR A 29 15.80 -9.39 -0.36
N ASP A 30 15.02 -9.94 0.56
CA ASP A 30 15.49 -10.84 1.63
C ASP A 30 15.32 -12.31 1.19
N LYS A 31 16.34 -13.15 1.42
CA LYS A 31 16.27 -14.61 1.16
C LYS A 31 15.19 -15.31 1.99
N ALA A 32 14.71 -14.71 3.07
CA ALA A 32 13.60 -15.20 3.88
C ALA A 32 12.25 -15.17 3.13
N PHE A 33 12.14 -14.41 2.05
CA PHE A 33 10.96 -14.33 1.19
C PHE A 33 11.35 -14.66 -0.26
N PRO A 34 11.52 -15.95 -0.61
CA PRO A 34 11.95 -16.34 -1.95
C PRO A 34 10.84 -16.00 -2.96
N TYR A 35 10.94 -14.83 -3.59
CA TYR A 35 10.23 -14.52 -4.82
C TYR A 35 11.12 -14.99 -5.97
N SER A 36 10.79 -16.13 -6.56
CA SER A 36 11.46 -16.60 -7.78
C SER A 36 10.92 -15.80 -8.97
N ASP A 37 11.81 -15.24 -9.81
CA ASP A 37 11.48 -14.54 -11.06
C ASP A 37 10.69 -15.40 -12.07
N GLU A 38 10.58 -16.71 -11.82
CA GLU A 38 9.83 -17.65 -12.62
C GLU A 38 8.33 -17.64 -12.25
N ALA A 39 7.62 -16.59 -12.64
CA ALA A 39 6.16 -16.44 -12.44
C ALA A 39 5.26 -17.50 -13.14
N SER A 40 5.87 -18.57 -13.68
CA SER A 40 5.21 -19.66 -14.43
C SER A 40 5.70 -21.07 -14.06
N ALA A 41 6.63 -21.26 -13.11
CA ALA A 41 6.97 -22.61 -12.68
C ALA A 41 5.83 -23.21 -11.84
N ALA A 42 5.38 -24.42 -12.19
CA ALA A 42 4.32 -25.13 -11.49
C ALA A 42 4.69 -25.27 -9.99
N GLY A 43 4.07 -24.46 -9.13
CA GLY A 43 4.35 -24.42 -7.69
C GLY A 43 4.59 -23.03 -7.09
N VAL A 44 4.75 -21.98 -7.92
CA VAL A 44 4.92 -20.60 -7.43
C VAL A 44 3.58 -20.02 -6.99
N HIS A 45 3.45 -19.78 -5.68
CA HIS A 45 2.27 -19.14 -5.10
C HIS A 45 2.38 -17.62 -5.26
N ARG A 46 1.42 -17.01 -5.98
CA ARG A 46 1.33 -15.55 -6.10
C ARG A 46 0.76 -14.97 -4.81
N SER A 47 1.61 -14.39 -3.97
CA SER A 47 1.20 -13.77 -2.72
C SER A 47 0.49 -12.44 -2.98
N GLY A 48 -0.82 -12.39 -2.72
CA GLY A 48 -1.61 -11.16 -2.88
C GLY A 48 -1.31 -10.08 -1.84
N GLY A 49 -0.73 -10.44 -0.68
CA GLY A 49 -0.47 -9.49 0.41
C GLY A 49 0.94 -8.90 0.44
N ALA A 50 1.94 -9.58 -0.13
CA ALA A 50 3.34 -9.15 -0.07
C ALA A 50 4.16 -9.46 -1.33
N GLY A 51 3.52 -9.93 -2.41
CA GLY A 51 4.20 -10.33 -3.65
C GLY A 51 4.09 -9.34 -4.81
N LEU A 52 3.46 -8.18 -4.60
CA LEU A 52 3.27 -7.21 -5.68
C LEU A 52 4.56 -6.45 -5.95
N LEU A 53 5.03 -6.51 -7.19
CA LEU A 53 6.11 -5.67 -7.71
C LEU A 53 5.53 -4.72 -8.77
N SER A 54 5.83 -3.43 -8.64
CA SER A 54 5.36 -2.39 -9.55
C SER A 54 6.33 -1.21 -9.60
N THR A 55 6.02 -0.22 -10.43
CA THR A 55 6.71 1.08 -10.47
C THR A 55 5.90 2.12 -9.72
N GLY A 56 6.53 3.19 -9.21
CA GLY A 56 5.80 4.29 -8.58
C GLY A 56 4.74 4.87 -9.51
N ASN A 57 5.06 5.02 -10.80
CA ASN A 57 4.13 5.56 -11.78
C ASN A 57 2.92 4.65 -12.03
N ASP A 58 3.12 3.33 -12.10
CA ASP A 58 2.00 2.40 -12.29
C ASP A 58 1.16 2.28 -11.02
N TYR A 59 1.78 2.35 -9.84
CA TYR A 59 1.05 2.38 -8.58
C TYR A 59 0.24 3.68 -8.44
N CYS A 60 0.79 4.84 -8.82
CA CYS A 60 0.03 6.11 -8.85
C CYS A 60 -1.21 6.04 -9.74
N LYS A 61 -1.15 5.38 -10.91
CA LYS A 61 -2.35 5.17 -11.75
C LYS A 61 -3.42 4.35 -11.03
N PHE A 62 -3.01 3.34 -10.26
CA PHE A 62 -3.93 2.57 -9.43
C PHE A 62 -4.56 3.43 -8.33
N LEU A 63 -3.76 4.22 -7.60
CA LEU A 63 -4.26 5.15 -6.58
C LEU A 63 -5.25 6.16 -7.16
N LEU A 64 -4.93 6.74 -8.31
CA LEU A 64 -5.82 7.66 -9.04
C LEU A 64 -7.12 6.97 -9.47
N ALA A 65 -7.08 5.70 -9.89
CA ALA A 65 -8.28 4.95 -10.24
C ALA A 65 -9.15 4.61 -9.01
N VAL A 66 -8.54 4.39 -7.84
CA VAL A 66 -9.25 4.24 -6.56
C VAL A 66 -9.88 5.56 -6.14
N LEU A 67 -9.14 6.66 -6.19
CA LEU A 67 -9.63 8.01 -5.90
C LEU A 67 -10.83 8.36 -6.81
N ALA A 68 -10.71 8.13 -8.12
CA ALA A 68 -11.81 8.30 -9.06
C ALA A 68 -13.03 7.41 -8.73
N SER A 69 -12.79 6.20 -8.20
CA SER A 69 -13.87 5.32 -7.75
C SER A 69 -14.59 5.87 -6.51
N LEU A 70 -13.89 6.56 -5.60
CA LEU A 70 -14.47 7.20 -4.41
C LEU A 70 -15.26 8.47 -4.76
N ASP A 71 -14.72 9.30 -5.65
CA ASP A 71 -15.37 10.53 -6.11
C ASP A 71 -16.65 10.24 -6.93
N GLY A 72 -16.76 9.03 -7.46
CA GLY A 72 -17.86 8.65 -8.36
C GLY A 72 -17.77 9.32 -9.72
N ASP A 73 -16.59 9.83 -10.09
CA ASP A 73 -16.33 10.45 -11.38
C ASP A 73 -16.48 9.40 -12.49
N MET A 74 -17.38 9.68 -13.44
CA MET A 74 -17.67 8.81 -14.57
C MET A 74 -16.71 9.04 -15.75
N ASP A 75 -16.00 10.17 -15.78
CA ASP A 75 -15.14 10.59 -16.88
C ASP A 75 -13.69 10.09 -16.70
N ARG A 76 -13.33 9.63 -15.49
CA ARG A 76 -12.03 9.03 -15.19
C ARG A 76 -12.09 7.50 -15.16
N PRO A 77 -11.00 6.80 -15.53
CA PRO A 77 -10.91 5.35 -15.36
C PRO A 77 -11.08 4.96 -13.89
N ARG A 78 -12.05 4.09 -13.60
CA ARG A 78 -12.33 3.56 -12.26
C ARG A 78 -12.17 2.05 -12.23
N VAL A 79 -11.79 1.52 -11.08
CA VAL A 79 -11.62 0.08 -10.84
C VAL A 79 -12.81 -0.54 -10.12
N LEU A 80 -13.56 0.26 -9.37
CA LEU A 80 -14.69 -0.20 -8.54
C LEU A 80 -15.93 0.67 -8.77
N SER A 81 -17.10 0.13 -8.41
CA SER A 81 -18.29 0.98 -8.27
C SER A 81 -18.14 1.90 -7.05
N ARG A 82 -18.75 3.09 -7.10
CA ARG A 82 -18.67 4.05 -5.99
C ARG A 82 -19.04 3.46 -4.64
N LYS A 83 -20.15 2.73 -4.56
CA LYS A 83 -20.58 2.05 -3.33
C LYS A 83 -19.57 1.05 -2.78
N MET A 84 -18.85 0.35 -3.67
CA MET A 84 -17.81 -0.59 -3.26
C MET A 84 -16.56 0.16 -2.77
N ALA A 85 -16.21 1.27 -3.42
CA ALA A 85 -15.11 2.11 -2.98
C ALA A 85 -15.40 2.75 -1.61
N GLU A 86 -16.62 3.27 -1.40
CA GLU A 86 -17.11 3.78 -0.11
C GLU A 86 -17.03 2.71 0.99
N MET A 87 -17.46 1.47 0.69
CA MET A 87 -17.33 0.35 1.62
C MET A 87 -15.86 0.00 1.93
N MET A 88 -14.99 0.02 0.92
CA MET A 88 -13.56 -0.22 1.08
C MET A 88 -12.89 0.83 1.98
N ALA A 89 -13.38 2.08 1.93
CA ALA A 89 -12.91 3.22 2.71
C ALA A 89 -13.65 3.42 4.05
N SER A 90 -14.53 2.50 4.44
CA SER A 90 -15.26 2.56 5.70
C SER A 90 -14.61 1.67 6.76
N ASP A 91 -14.58 2.14 8.01
CA ASP A 91 -14.05 1.34 9.11
C ASP A 91 -14.87 0.05 9.29
N SER A 92 -14.20 -1.08 9.07
CA SER A 92 -14.78 -2.41 9.12
C SER A 92 -14.47 -3.13 10.43
N LEU A 93 -13.72 -2.51 11.34
CA LEU A 93 -13.33 -3.12 12.61
C LEU A 93 -14.51 -3.27 13.57
N ASN A 94 -15.57 -2.44 13.44
CA ASN A 94 -16.76 -2.50 14.30
C ASN A 94 -16.42 -2.54 15.81
N GLY A 95 -15.40 -1.79 16.23
CA GLY A 95 -14.94 -1.76 17.62
C GLY A 95 -14.02 -2.91 18.03
N ALA A 96 -13.58 -3.76 17.09
CA ALA A 96 -12.53 -4.73 17.33
C ALA A 96 -11.22 -4.01 17.73
N PRO A 97 -10.47 -4.56 18.70
CA PRO A 97 -9.21 -3.95 19.14
C PRO A 97 -8.18 -3.98 18.02
N ALA A 98 -7.60 -2.82 17.70
CA ALA A 98 -6.63 -2.66 16.64
C ALA A 98 -5.50 -1.67 17.01
N ASP A 99 -4.98 -1.81 18.22
CA ASP A 99 -3.93 -0.92 18.78
C ASP A 99 -2.68 -0.81 17.89
N TRP A 100 -2.43 -1.81 17.04
CA TRP A 100 -1.33 -1.85 16.08
C TRP A 100 -1.46 -0.83 14.93
N LEU A 101 -2.64 -0.27 14.70
CA LEU A 101 -2.86 0.82 13.72
C LEU A 101 -2.43 2.18 14.27
N GLY A 102 -2.32 2.30 15.59
CA GLY A 102 -2.11 3.57 16.28
C GLY A 102 -3.42 4.32 16.61
N PRO A 103 -3.32 5.39 17.40
CA PRO A 103 -4.46 6.22 17.76
C PRO A 103 -5.05 6.95 16.54
N GLY A 104 -6.37 7.16 16.54
CA GLY A 104 -7.06 7.89 15.46
C GLY A 104 -7.10 7.16 14.13
N ALA A 105 -6.81 5.86 14.10
CA ALA A 105 -6.82 5.03 12.90
C ALA A 105 -7.93 3.96 12.95
N GLY A 106 -8.53 3.69 11.80
CA GLY A 106 -9.45 2.59 11.55
C GLY A 106 -8.90 1.66 10.47
N PHE A 107 -9.62 0.58 10.16
CA PHE A 107 -9.21 -0.32 9.08
C PHE A 107 -10.39 -0.70 8.20
N GLY A 108 -10.26 -0.37 6.92
CA GLY A 108 -11.21 -0.73 5.89
C GLY A 108 -10.86 -2.04 5.21
N LEU A 109 -11.31 -2.21 3.98
CA LEU A 109 -10.99 -3.40 3.19
C LEU A 109 -9.64 -3.22 2.49
N GLY A 110 -8.57 -3.47 3.23
CA GLY A 110 -7.19 -3.46 2.72
C GLY A 110 -6.43 -2.16 2.94
N PHE A 111 -7.00 -1.18 3.64
CA PHE A 111 -6.39 0.12 3.92
C PHE A 111 -6.55 0.50 5.39
N ASN A 112 -5.52 1.14 5.95
CA ASN A 112 -5.66 1.93 7.17
C ASN A 112 -6.41 3.22 6.81
N ILE A 113 -7.37 3.61 7.64
CA ILE A 113 -8.18 4.81 7.45
C ILE A 113 -7.81 5.81 8.55
N CYS A 114 -7.41 7.02 8.18
CA CYS A 114 -7.22 8.12 9.12
C CYS A 114 -8.60 8.60 9.62
N MET A 115 -8.96 8.30 10.86
CA MET A 115 -10.23 8.74 11.46
C MET A 115 -10.07 10.09 12.17
N ASP A 116 -8.93 10.31 12.82
CA ASP A 116 -8.56 11.56 13.50
C ASP A 116 -7.09 11.88 13.21
N PRO A 117 -6.81 12.85 12.31
CA PRO A 117 -5.45 13.26 11.97
C PRO A 117 -4.64 13.80 13.16
N GLY A 118 -5.31 14.48 14.11
CA GLY A 118 -4.68 15.04 15.30
C GLY A 118 -4.22 13.95 16.25
N ALA A 119 -5.06 12.95 16.49
CA ALA A 119 -4.70 11.77 17.27
C ALA A 119 -3.63 10.91 16.58
N ALA A 120 -3.72 10.75 15.26
CA ALA A 120 -2.77 9.98 14.45
C ALA A 120 -1.40 10.68 14.29
N GLY A 121 -1.31 11.98 14.60
CA GLY A 121 -0.09 12.77 14.41
C GLY A 121 0.31 12.90 12.93
N ARG A 122 -0.66 12.88 12.02
CA ARG A 122 -0.44 12.91 10.57
C ARG A 122 -1.16 14.11 9.95
N VAL A 123 -0.58 14.63 8.88
CA VAL A 123 -1.23 15.66 8.05
C VAL A 123 -2.11 14.95 7.02
N GLY A 124 -3.36 15.40 6.90
CA GLY A 124 -4.34 14.85 5.96
C GLY A 124 -5.76 15.03 6.49
N SER A 125 -6.73 14.56 5.71
CA SER A 125 -8.15 14.66 6.06
C SER A 125 -8.67 13.38 6.74
N PRO A 126 -9.69 13.46 7.60
CA PRO A 126 -10.45 12.29 8.01
C PRO A 126 -10.97 11.53 6.78
N GLY A 127 -10.83 10.21 6.77
CA GLY A 127 -11.14 9.34 5.63
C GLY A 127 -9.97 9.07 4.69
N THR A 128 -8.78 9.65 4.93
CA THR A 128 -7.57 9.35 4.14
C THR A 128 -7.22 7.88 4.25
N LEU A 129 -7.04 7.21 3.11
CA LEU A 129 -6.59 5.82 3.02
C LEU A 129 -5.07 5.78 2.99
N ILE A 130 -4.46 4.93 3.82
CA ILE A 130 -3.01 4.83 3.97
C ILE A 130 -2.62 3.36 4.06
N TRP A 131 -1.47 3.00 3.50
CA TRP A 131 -0.80 1.75 3.83
C TRP A 131 0.70 1.84 3.56
N ALA A 132 1.44 0.85 4.06
CA ALA A 132 2.88 0.75 3.84
C ALA A 132 3.32 -0.69 3.60
N GLY A 133 4.36 -0.84 2.77
CA GLY A 133 5.09 -2.08 2.58
C GLY A 133 6.28 -2.16 3.53
N ILE A 134 6.64 -3.37 3.93
CA ILE A 134 7.75 -3.63 4.87
C ILE A 134 9.11 -3.12 4.35
N PHE A 135 9.27 -2.97 3.03
CA PHE A 135 10.49 -2.46 2.40
C PHE A 135 10.52 -0.93 2.25
N GLY A 136 9.62 -0.22 2.94
CA GLY A 136 9.63 1.25 2.99
C GLY A 136 8.85 1.94 1.88
N THR A 137 7.99 1.21 1.15
CA THR A 137 6.96 1.87 0.32
C THR A 137 5.85 2.37 1.24
N GLU A 138 5.36 3.58 0.99
CA GLU A 138 4.19 4.13 1.65
C GLU A 138 3.37 4.85 0.59
N TYR A 139 2.06 4.85 0.75
CA TYR A 139 1.16 5.61 -0.11
C TYR A 139 -0.03 6.12 0.68
N PHE A 140 -0.70 7.14 0.14
CA PHE A 140 -1.97 7.62 0.66
C PHE A 140 -2.94 8.08 -0.44
N ILE A 141 -4.22 8.10 -0.11
CA ILE A 141 -5.31 8.65 -0.93
C ILE A 141 -6.16 9.52 -0.03
N ASP A 142 -6.17 10.83 -0.29
CA ASP A 142 -7.05 11.79 0.40
C ASP A 142 -8.21 12.17 -0.54
N PRO A 143 -9.43 11.62 -0.32
CA PRO A 143 -10.59 11.93 -1.15
C PRO A 143 -11.15 13.34 -0.90
N VAL A 144 -10.82 13.99 0.22
CA VAL A 144 -11.30 15.35 0.51
C VAL A 144 -10.49 16.38 -0.28
N GLU A 145 -9.18 16.20 -0.32
CA GLU A 145 -8.27 17.08 -1.05
C GLU A 145 -8.05 16.65 -2.52
N HIS A 146 -8.62 15.53 -2.93
CA HIS A 146 -8.46 14.91 -4.27
C HIS A 146 -7.00 14.68 -4.66
N ILE A 147 -6.18 14.19 -3.72
CA ILE A 147 -4.75 13.91 -3.92
C ILE A 147 -4.38 12.48 -3.52
N CYS A 148 -3.34 11.93 -4.17
CA CYS A 148 -2.72 10.67 -3.78
C CYS A 148 -1.21 10.68 -4.11
N ALA A 149 -0.42 9.92 -3.36
CA ALA A 149 1.02 9.73 -3.60
C ALA A 149 1.49 8.36 -3.11
#